data_AF-A0A914VL87-F1
#
_entry.id   AF-A0A914VL87-F1
#
_cell.length_a   1.000
_cell.length_b   1.000
_cell.length_c   1.000
_cell.angle_alpha   90.00
_cell.angle_beta   90.00
_cell.angle_gamma   90.00
#
_symmetry.space_group_name_H-M   'P 1'
#
loop_
_entity.id
_entity.type
_entity.pdbx_description
1 polymer ?
#
loop_
_entity_poly.entity_id
_entity_poly.type
_entity_poly.pdbx_seq_one_letter_code
_entity_poly.pdbx_strand_id
1 'polypeptide(L)'
;MGWTWYLANDMQFFWLTPPLLLLLNSAPFIAIIIGFTLVGASVFAQAIIVAENNYVPTLLTTVVPATSAQIGGFMEDVYTKPWMRLSPFVIGLLLGYLLRKTSGRLRLNK
;
A
#
# COMPACT_ATOMS: atom_id res chain seq x y z
N MET A 1 10.91 -20.11 5.21
CA MET A 1 11.27 -19.56 3.89
C MET A 1 11.17 -18.04 3.94
N GLY A 2 12.24 -17.32 3.60
CA GLY A 2 12.38 -15.86 3.83
C GLY A 2 11.42 -14.95 3.06
N TRP A 3 10.63 -15.49 2.12
CA TRP A 3 9.71 -14.76 1.26
C TRP A 3 8.22 -15.04 1.52
N THR A 4 7.90 -15.91 2.48
CA THR A 4 6.50 -16.32 2.75
C THR A 4 5.60 -15.17 3.20
N TRP A 5 6.17 -14.15 3.83
CA TRP A 5 5.46 -12.91 4.18
C TRP A 5 4.88 -12.19 2.94
N TYR A 6 5.54 -12.30 1.77
CA TYR A 6 5.04 -11.69 0.54
C TYR A 6 3.74 -12.35 0.08
N LEU A 7 3.73 -13.69 0.06
CA LEU A 7 2.53 -14.46 -0.28
C LEU A 7 1.38 -14.22 0.72
N ALA A 8 1.71 -14.08 2.01
CA ALA A 8 0.72 -13.72 3.03
C ALA A 8 0.11 -12.34 2.76
N ASN A 9 0.92 -11.36 2.37
CA ASN A 9 0.43 -10.01 2.02
C ASN A 9 -0.49 -10.06 0.80
N ASP A 10 -0.10 -10.76 -0.26
CA ASP A 10 -0.92 -10.90 -1.48
C ASP A 10 -2.27 -11.56 -1.17
N MET A 11 -2.30 -12.57 -0.29
CA MET A 11 -3.56 -13.20 0.11
C MET A 11 -4.48 -12.22 0.84
N GLN A 12 -3.95 -11.39 1.74
CA GLN A 12 -4.74 -10.38 2.45
C GLN A 12 -5.29 -9.31 1.48
N PHE A 13 -4.50 -8.89 0.50
CA PHE A 13 -4.94 -7.96 -0.53
C PHE A 13 -6.02 -8.57 -1.41
N PHE A 14 -5.90 -9.86 -1.74
CA PHE A 14 -6.94 -10.59 -2.44
C PHE A 14 -8.26 -10.60 -1.66
N TRP A 15 -8.24 -10.87 -0.36
CA TRP A 15 -9.44 -10.81 0.49
C TRP A 15 -10.07 -9.41 0.57
N LEU A 16 -9.26 -8.35 0.51
CA LEU A 16 -9.75 -6.97 0.50
C LEU A 16 -10.45 -6.61 -0.82
N THR A 17 -10.14 -7.31 -1.92
CA THR A 17 -10.57 -6.92 -3.27
C THR A 17 -12.08 -7.04 -3.50
N PRO A 18 -12.75 -8.18 -3.23
CA PRO A 18 -14.18 -8.32 -3.45
C PRO A 18 -15.04 -7.27 -2.73
N PRO A 19 -14.88 -7.02 -1.41
CA PRO A 19 -15.73 -6.03 -0.73
C PRO A 19 -15.50 -4.62 -1.27
N LEU A 20 -14.24 -4.25 -1.55
CA LEU A 20 -13.94 -2.91 -2.07
C LEU A 20 -14.46 -2.72 -3.51
N LEU A 21 -14.41 -3.75 -4.36
CA LEU A 21 -15.00 -3.72 -5.70
C LEU A 21 -16.53 -3.66 -5.68
N LEU A 22 -17.18 -4.41 -4.78
CA LEU A 22 -18.64 -4.35 -4.60
C LEU A 22 -19.08 -2.94 -4.17
N LEU A 23 -18.33 -2.32 -3.24
CA LEU A 23 -18.54 -0.94 -2.83
C LEU A 23 -18.27 0.04 -3.97
N LEU A 24 -17.22 -0.14 -4.77
CA LEU A 24 -16.96 0.70 -5.94
C LEU A 24 -18.11 0.64 -6.97
N ASN A 25 -18.76 -0.51 -7.10
CA ASN A 25 -19.87 -0.68 -8.04
C ASN A 25 -21.19 -0.09 -7.51
N SER A 26 -21.44 -0.15 -6.20
CA SER A 26 -22.70 0.28 -5.58
C SER A 26 -22.66 1.71 -5.04
N ALA A 27 -21.56 2.11 -4.39
CA ALA A 27 -21.36 3.39 -3.75
C ALA A 27 -19.92 3.92 -3.98
N PRO A 28 -19.57 4.33 -5.22
CA PRO A 28 -18.20 4.64 -5.60
C PRO A 28 -17.57 5.76 -4.77
N PHE A 29 -18.32 6.78 -4.38
CA PHE A 29 -17.80 7.89 -3.57
C PHE A 29 -17.34 7.42 -2.19
N ILE A 30 -18.14 6.58 -1.53
CA ILE A 30 -17.81 5.99 -0.23
C ILE A 30 -16.58 5.09 -0.37
N ALA A 31 -16.54 4.25 -1.41
CA ALA A 31 -15.41 3.36 -1.65
C ALA A 31 -14.10 4.12 -1.92
N ILE A 32 -14.17 5.24 -2.64
CA ILE A 32 -13.02 6.12 -2.89
C ILE A 32 -12.53 6.74 -1.59
N ILE A 33 -13.43 7.26 -0.73
CA ILE A 33 -13.05 7.79 0.59
C ILE A 33 -12.35 6.71 1.40
N ILE A 34 -12.95 5.52 1.54
CA ILE A 34 -12.35 4.40 2.27
C ILE A 34 -10.97 4.05 1.68
N GLY A 35 -10.85 4.00 0.36
CA GLY A 35 -9.59 3.71 -0.31
C GLY A 35 -8.51 4.74 0.01
N PHE A 36 -8.80 6.03 -0.08
CA PHE A 36 -7.85 7.09 0.27
C PHE A 36 -7.55 7.13 1.78
N THR A 37 -8.51 6.81 2.65
CA THR A 37 -8.27 6.67 4.08
C THR A 37 -7.31 5.52 4.37
N LEU A 38 -7.47 4.36 3.71
CA LEU A 38 -6.54 3.22 3.84
C LEU A 38 -5.14 3.56 3.34
N VAL A 39 -5.03 4.25 2.20
CA VAL A 39 -3.76 4.74 1.66
C VAL A 39 -3.10 5.71 2.64
N GLY A 40 -3.85 6.69 3.13
CA GLY A 40 -3.38 7.66 4.12
C GLY A 40 -2.88 6.98 5.38
N ALA A 41 -3.69 6.10 5.98
CA ALA A 41 -3.33 5.34 7.18
C ALA A 41 -2.05 4.51 6.98
N SER A 42 -1.91 3.85 5.82
CA SER A 42 -0.71 3.09 5.45
C SER A 42 0.54 3.98 5.41
N VAL A 43 0.46 5.11 4.70
CA VAL A 43 1.59 6.05 4.54
C VAL A 43 1.95 6.73 5.86
N PHE A 44 0.96 7.20 6.63
CA PHE A 44 1.21 7.84 7.93
C PHE A 44 1.76 6.86 8.96
N ALA A 45 1.22 5.63 9.04
CA ALA A 45 1.77 4.60 9.92
C ALA A 45 3.24 4.31 9.60
N GLN A 46 3.57 4.20 8.31
CA GLN A 46 4.95 4.06 7.86
C GLN A 46 5.83 5.24 8.29
N ALA A 47 5.38 6.47 8.04
CA ALA A 47 6.14 7.67 8.39
C ALA A 47 6.40 7.77 9.91
N ILE A 48 5.37 7.51 10.73
CA ILE A 48 5.46 7.56 12.19
C ILE A 48 6.43 6.49 12.70
N ILE A 49 6.25 5.23 12.30
CA ILE A 49 7.10 4.12 12.78
C ILE A 49 8.56 4.32 12.37
N VAL A 50 8.81 4.77 11.15
CA VAL A 50 10.17 5.05 10.68
C VAL A 50 10.81 6.19 11.47
N ALA A 51 10.05 7.26 11.76
CA ALA A 51 10.54 8.40 12.52
C ALA A 51 10.81 8.05 13.99
N GLU A 52 9.90 7.36 14.67
CA GLU A 52 10.03 7.00 16.09
C GLU A 52 11.21 6.05 16.34
N ASN A 53 11.43 5.08 15.43
CA ASN A 53 12.47 4.08 15.59
C ASN A 53 13.80 4.45 14.92
N ASN A 54 13.90 5.64 14.33
CA ASN A 54 15.09 6.11 13.59
C ASN A 54 15.56 5.09 12.53
N TYR A 55 14.60 4.48 11.84
CA TYR A 55 14.88 3.55 10.76
C TYR A 55 15.35 4.30 9.51
N VAL A 56 16.15 3.61 8.70
CA VAL A 56 16.54 4.15 7.40
C VAL A 56 15.32 4.19 6.47
N PRO A 57 15.14 5.27 5.70
CA PRO A 57 13.97 5.43 4.82
C PRO A 57 14.00 4.48 3.62
N THR A 58 15.15 3.82 3.38
CA THR A 58 15.36 2.89 2.29
C THR A 58 16.30 1.77 2.72
N LEU A 59 16.07 0.58 2.16
CA LEU A 59 16.99 -0.57 2.28
C LEU A 59 18.15 -0.48 1.27
N LEU A 60 18.21 0.58 0.46
CA LEU A 60 19.32 0.84 -0.45
C LEU A 60 20.53 1.39 0.32
N THR A 61 21.26 0.48 0.97
CA THR A 61 22.38 0.80 1.87
C THR A 61 23.59 1.40 1.16
N THR A 62 23.64 1.32 -0.17
CA THR A 62 24.66 1.99 -1.00
C THR A 62 24.49 3.51 -1.04
N VAL A 63 23.29 4.01 -0.74
CA VAL A 63 22.95 5.44 -0.74
C VAL A 63 22.85 5.99 0.68
N VAL A 64 22.31 5.19 1.61
CA VAL A 64 22.17 5.57 3.02
C VAL A 64 22.80 4.47 3.89
N PRO A 65 23.94 4.75 4.57
CA PRO A 65 24.52 3.79 5.51
C PRO A 65 23.51 3.39 6.57
N ALA A 66 23.35 2.09 6.79
CA ALA A 66 22.41 1.53 7.75
C ALA A 66 23.10 0.45 8.58
N THR A 67 22.84 0.44 9.89
CA THR A 67 23.27 -0.65 10.75
C THR A 67 22.42 -1.90 10.52
N SER A 68 22.96 -3.08 10.85
CA SER A 68 22.20 -4.34 10.80
C SER A 68 20.93 -4.30 11.65
N ALA A 69 20.98 -3.61 12.80
CA ALA A 69 19.84 -3.39 13.68
C ALA A 69 18.73 -2.57 13.01
N GLN A 70 19.09 -1.46 12.34
CA GLN A 70 18.12 -0.63 11.61
C GLN A 70 17.49 -1.39 10.43
N ILE A 71 18.28 -2.20 9.71
CA ILE A 71 17.78 -3.02 8.61
C ILE A 71 16.82 -4.08 9.14
N GLY A 72 17.19 -4.77 10.22
CA GLY A 72 16.35 -5.80 10.86
C GLY A 72 15.02 -5.23 11.35
N GLY A 73 15.06 -4.14 12.12
CA GLY A 73 13.86 -3.48 12.64
C GLY A 73 12.95 -2.95 11.52
N PHE A 74 13.52 -2.32 10.49
CA PHE A 74 12.75 -1.89 9.32
C PHE A 74 12.09 -3.08 8.61
N MET A 75 12.79 -4.20 8.46
CA MET A 75 12.22 -5.40 7.83
C MET A 75 11.04 -5.94 8.63
N GLU A 76 11.16 -5.99 9.96
CA GLU A 76 10.16 -6.55 10.86
C GLU A 76 8.92 -5.65 11.01
N ASP A 77 9.12 -4.35 11.20
CA ASP A 77 8.06 -3.41 11.57
C ASP A 77 7.42 -2.73 10.37
N VAL A 78 8.15 -2.60 9.26
CA VAL A 78 7.72 -1.83 8.09
C VAL A 78 7.61 -2.74 6.87
N TYR A 79 8.70 -3.36 6.44
CA TYR A 79 8.80 -3.94 5.11
C TYR A 79 7.92 -5.18 4.90
N THR A 80 7.80 -6.01 5.93
CA THR A 80 7.04 -7.27 5.85
C THR A 80 5.56 -7.11 6.17
N LYS A 81 5.18 -6.01 6.84
CA LYS A 81 3.80 -5.82 7.31
C LYS A 81 2.86 -5.46 6.14
N PRO A 82 1.69 -6.11 6.04
CA PRO A 82 0.76 -5.92 4.91
C PRO A 82 0.16 -4.51 4.86
N TRP A 83 -0.21 -3.95 6.02
CA TRP A 83 -0.80 -2.60 6.10
C TRP A 83 0.18 -1.49 5.71
N MET A 84 1.49 -1.75 5.75
CA MET A 84 2.54 -0.80 5.33
C MET A 84 2.76 -0.79 3.82
N ARG A 85 2.18 -1.77 3.11
CA ARG A 85 2.31 -1.96 1.65
C ARG A 85 0.99 -1.89 0.91
N LEU A 86 -0.08 -1.54 1.62
CA LEU A 86 -1.44 -1.52 1.10
C LEU A 86 -1.68 -0.38 0.10
N SER A 87 -0.93 0.72 0.23
CA SER A 87 -1.11 1.93 -0.57
C SER A 87 -1.04 1.71 -2.10
N PRO A 88 0.01 1.12 -2.70
CA PRO A 88 0.05 0.90 -4.15
C PRO A 88 -1.06 -0.06 -4.62
N PHE A 89 -1.45 -1.03 -3.79
CA PHE A 89 -2.50 -1.97 -4.11
C PHE A 89 -3.86 -1.29 -4.25
N VAL A 90 -4.26 -0.50 -3.25
CA VAL A 90 -5.54 0.22 -3.25
C VAL A 90 -5.59 1.25 -4.38
N ILE A 91 -4.51 1.97 -4.64
CA ILE A 91 -4.43 2.92 -5.77
C ILE A 91 -4.62 2.17 -7.09
N GLY A 92 -3.94 1.02 -7.28
CA GLY A 92 -4.11 0.19 -8.47
C GLY A 92 -5.56 -0.28 -8.68
N LEU A 93 -6.24 -0.67 -7.60
CA LEU A 93 -7.64 -1.11 -7.67
C LEU A 93 -8.60 0.04 -8.04
N LEU A 94 -8.42 1.22 -7.45
CA LEU A 94 -9.20 2.42 -7.77
C LEU A 94 -8.98 2.84 -9.23
N LEU A 95 -7.73 2.83 -9.71
CA LEU A 95 -7.40 3.12 -11.09
C LEU A 95 -7.99 2.08 -12.05
N GLY A 96 -7.92 0.79 -11.71
CA GLY A 96 -8.53 -0.28 -12.49
C GLY A 96 -10.04 -0.10 -12.65
N TYR A 97 -10.73 0.28 -11.56
CA TYR A 97 -12.14 0.64 -11.62
C TYR A 97 -12.41 1.86 -12.51
N LEU A 98 -11.59 2.92 -12.40
CA LEU A 98 -11.72 4.12 -13.22
C LEU A 98 -11.56 3.78 -14.71
N LEU A 99 -10.54 2.99 -15.06
CA LEU A 99 -10.30 2.53 -16.44
C LEU A 99 -11.46 1.70 -16.97
N ARG A 100 -12.05 0.80 -16.17
CA ARG A 100 -13.26 0.07 -16.53
C ARG A 100 -14.40 1.03 -16.85
N LYS A 101 -14.63 2.04 -15.99
CA LYS A 101 -15.74 3.00 -16.13
C LYS A 101 -15.57 3.91 -17.35
N THR A 102 -14.34 4.26 -17.70
CA THR A 102 -14.04 5.08 -18.90
C THR A 102 -13.85 4.24 -20.16
N SER A 103 -13.98 2.91 -20.08
CA SER A 103 -13.66 1.97 -21.18
C SER A 103 -12.25 2.21 -21.73
N GLY A 104 -11.29 2.55 -20.85
CA GLY A 104 -9.91 2.87 -21.21
C GLY A 104 -9.72 4.24 -21.88
N ARG A 105 -10.77 5.06 -22.02
CA ARG A 105 -10.71 6.38 -22.66
C ARG A 105 -10.48 7.48 -21.63
N LEU A 106 -9.23 7.85 -21.37
CA LEU A 106 -8.90 9.04 -20.58
C LEU A 106 -9.12 10.31 -21.42
N ARG A 107 -10.14 11.11 -21.04
CA ARG A 107 -10.30 12.47 -21.57
C ARG A 107 -9.50 13.43 -20.72
N LEU A 108 -8.28 13.72 -21.16
CA LEU A 108 -7.47 14.81 -20.60
C LEU A 108 -7.93 16.10 -21.30
N ASN A 109 -8.64 16.97 -20.59
CA ASN A 109 -8.84 18.33 -21.05
C ASN A 109 -7.50 19.06 -20.92
N LYS A 110 -7.06 19.66 -22.04
CA LYS A 110 -5.86 20.51 -22.09
C LYS A 110 -6.07 21.81 -21.34
#